data_AF-A0A9E4SN12-F1
#
_entry.id   AF-A0A9E4SN12-F1
#
_cell.length_a   1.000
_cell.length_b   1.000
_cell.length_c   1.000
_cell.angle_alpha   90.00
_cell.angle_beta   90.00
_cell.angle_gamma   90.00
#
_symmetry.space_group_name_H-M   'P 1'
#
loop_
_entity.id
_entity.type
_entity.pdbx_description
1 polymer ?
#
loop_
_entity_poly.entity_id
_entity_poly.type
_entity_poly.pdbx_seq_one_letter_code
_entity_poly.pdbx_strand_id
1 'polypeptide(L)'
;EALPDVVAAVGDRLEVLVDGGVRRGTDVLKALAFGARAVLIGRPYIWGLALDGENGVAHVLEMLQAEFELAMTLSGATSVAQINRALVR
;
A
#
# COMPACT_ATOMS: atom_id res chain seq x y z
N GLU A 1 2.93 5.50 -11.63
CA GLU A 1 3.92 6.25 -12.44
C GLU A 1 4.10 7.69 -11.99
N ALA A 2 3.04 8.46 -11.73
CA ALA A 2 3.17 9.85 -11.23
C ALA A 2 3.77 9.98 -9.82
N LEU A 3 3.69 8.94 -8.98
CA LEU A 3 4.04 9.01 -7.56
C LEU A 3 5.48 9.50 -7.28
N PRO A 4 6.56 8.95 -7.91
CA PRO A 4 7.92 9.39 -7.61
C PRO A 4 8.17 10.87 -7.91
N ASP A 5 7.56 11.39 -8.98
CA ASP A 5 7.71 12.80 -9.37
C ASP A 5 7.06 13.73 -8.35
N VAL A 6 5.88 13.35 -7.83
CA VAL A 6 5.18 14.08 -6.77
C VAL A 6 5.98 14.06 -5.47
N VAL A 7 6.48 12.88 -5.06
CA VAL A 7 7.32 12.73 -3.86
C VAL A 7 8.57 13.59 -3.96
N ALA A 8 9.25 13.58 -5.11
CA ALA A 8 10.43 14.41 -5.34
C ALA A 8 10.12 15.91 -5.27
N ALA A 9 8.98 16.33 -5.81
CA ALA A 9 8.57 17.74 -5.79
C ALA A 9 8.23 18.24 -4.38
N VAL A 10 7.60 17.42 -3.54
CA VAL A 10 7.22 17.85 -2.18
C VAL A 10 8.33 17.69 -1.15
N GLY A 11 9.18 16.67 -1.29
CA GLY A 11 10.19 16.32 -0.29
C GLY A 11 9.55 16.05 1.09
N ASP A 12 10.26 16.38 2.17
CA ASP A 12 9.81 16.12 3.55
C ASP A 12 8.75 17.12 4.08
N ARG A 13 8.23 18.00 3.22
CA ARG A 13 7.33 19.08 3.63
C ARG A 13 5.90 18.60 3.89
N LEU A 14 5.49 17.51 3.25
CA LEU A 14 4.14 16.97 3.28
C LEU A 14 4.17 15.45 3.15
N GLU A 15 3.19 14.78 3.76
CA GLU A 15 2.98 13.35 3.52
C GLU A 15 2.27 13.14 2.17
N VAL A 16 2.77 12.19 1.37
CA VAL A 16 2.13 11.80 0.10
C VAL A 16 1.39 10.50 0.31
N LEU A 17 0.09 10.49 0.04
CA LEU A 17 -0.71 9.28 -0.03
C LEU A 17 -1.04 8.96 -1.49
N VAL A 18 -1.27 7.69 -1.81
CA VAL A 18 -1.61 7.26 -3.17
C VAL A 18 -2.74 6.25 -3.20
N ASP A 19 -3.60 6.35 -4.20
CA ASP A 19 -4.59 5.34 -4.53
C ASP A 19 -4.54 4.97 -6.01
N GLY A 20 -5.49 4.16 -6.47
CA GLY A 20 -5.56 3.74 -7.86
C GLY A 20 -4.83 2.41 -8.10
N GLY A 21 -5.60 1.32 -8.18
CA GLY A 21 -5.07 0.03 -8.60
C GLY A 21 -4.41 -0.84 -7.52
N VAL A 22 -4.30 -0.42 -6.26
CA VAL A 22 -3.76 -1.23 -5.15
C VAL A 22 -4.65 -2.46 -4.87
N ARG A 23 -4.19 -3.66 -5.20
CA ARG A 23 -4.97 -4.91 -5.04
C ARG A 23 -4.21 -6.02 -4.34
N ARG A 24 -2.88 -5.91 -4.24
CA ARG A 24 -2.00 -6.88 -3.59
C ARG A 24 -1.13 -6.22 -2.54
N GLY A 25 -0.66 -7.01 -1.58
CA GLY A 25 0.31 -6.55 -0.58
C GLY A 25 1.60 -5.98 -1.19
N THR A 26 2.06 -6.53 -2.32
CA THR A 26 3.23 -6.00 -3.05
C THR A 26 2.98 -4.66 -3.72
N ASP A 27 1.72 -4.29 -4.02
CA ASP A 27 1.39 -2.96 -4.53
C ASP A 27 1.60 -1.92 -3.42
N VAL A 28 1.18 -2.25 -2.18
CA VAL A 28 1.42 -1.45 -0.99
C VAL A 28 2.92 -1.26 -0.76
N LEU A 29 3.67 -2.37 -0.74
CA LEU A 29 5.14 -2.35 -0.56
C LEU A 29 5.82 -1.43 -1.59
N LYS A 30 5.47 -1.55 -2.88
CA LYS A 30 6.03 -0.72 -3.94
C LYS A 30 5.67 0.75 -3.77
N ALA A 31 4.42 1.07 -3.44
CA ALA A 31 4.00 2.44 -3.22
C ALA A 31 4.80 3.11 -2.08
N LEU A 32 4.99 2.40 -0.97
CA LEU A 32 5.81 2.87 0.15
C LEU A 32 7.28 3.01 -0.25
N ALA A 33 7.83 2.05 -1.00
CA ALA A 33 9.21 2.11 -1.52
C ALA A 33 9.44 3.27 -2.50
N PHE A 34 8.38 3.71 -3.19
CA PHE A 34 8.38 4.91 -4.03
C PHE A 34 8.14 6.22 -3.25
N GLY A 35 8.01 6.15 -1.93
CA GLY A 35 7.95 7.31 -1.04
C GLY A 35 6.53 7.75 -0.64
N ALA A 36 5.49 6.97 -0.95
CA ALA A 36 4.19 7.21 -0.33
C ALA A 36 4.26 6.90 1.17
N ARG A 37 3.54 7.65 2.00
CA ARG A 37 3.37 7.37 3.42
C ARG A 37 2.34 6.26 3.67
N ALA A 38 1.29 6.22 2.85
CA ALA A 38 0.25 5.21 2.92
C ALA A 38 -0.45 5.07 1.56
N VAL A 39 -1.19 3.97 1.40
CA VAL A 39 -2.07 3.75 0.26
C VAL A 39 -3.53 3.83 0.69
N LEU A 40 -4.40 4.22 -0.24
CA LEU A 40 -5.84 4.08 -0.07
C LEU A 40 -6.40 3.04 -1.04
N ILE A 41 -7.49 2.38 -0.63
CA ILE A 41 -8.26 1.46 -1.45
C ILE A 41 -9.66 1.99 -1.65
N GLY A 42 -10.17 1.91 -2.89
CA GLY A 42 -11.53 2.28 -3.25
C GLY A 42 -12.40 1.04 -3.48
N ARG A 43 -12.50 0.62 -4.74
CA ARG A 43 -13.31 -0.54 -5.15
C ARG A 43 -13.20 -1.80 -4.28
N PRO A 44 -12.02 -2.24 -3.78
CA PRO A 44 -11.92 -3.47 -3.01
C PRO A 44 -12.83 -3.55 -1.78
N TYR A 45 -12.90 -2.50 -0.95
CA TYR A 45 -13.76 -2.54 0.23
C TYR A 45 -15.24 -2.54 -0.17
N ILE A 46 -15.60 -1.89 -1.27
CA ILE A 46 -16.98 -1.90 -1.81
C ILE A 46 -17.37 -3.30 -2.28
N TRP A 47 -16.43 -4.05 -2.86
CA TRP A 47 -16.67 -5.45 -3.24
C TRP A 47 -16.92 -6.34 -2.02
N GLY A 48 -16.12 -6.16 -0.97
CA GLY A 48 -16.36 -6.81 0.31
C GLY A 48 -17.74 -6.47 0.89
N LEU A 49 -18.08 -5.17 0.90
CA LEU A 49 -19.37 -4.67 1.34
C LEU A 49 -20.54 -5.32 0.60
N ALA A 50 -20.43 -5.47 -0.72
CA ALA A 50 -21.46 -6.08 -1.55
C ALA A 50 -21.62 -7.59 -1.33
N LEU A 51 -20.56 -8.27 -0.88
CA LEU A 51 -20.58 -9.72 -0.65
C LEU A 51 -21.12 -10.09 0.74
N ASP A 52 -20.65 -9.42 1.79
CA ASP A 52 -21.00 -9.78 3.18
C ASP A 52 -20.95 -8.57 4.14
N GLY A 53 -21.40 -7.40 3.66
CA GLY A 53 -21.55 -6.21 4.50
C GLY A 53 -20.24 -5.82 5.20
N GLU A 54 -20.33 -5.52 6.49
CA GLU A 54 -19.19 -5.18 7.35
C GLU A 54 -18.12 -6.28 7.37
N ASN A 55 -18.52 -7.54 7.49
CA ASN A 55 -17.59 -8.68 7.54
C ASN A 55 -16.81 -8.80 6.23
N GLY A 56 -17.46 -8.57 5.09
CA GLY A 56 -16.78 -8.58 3.80
C GLY A 56 -15.77 -7.44 3.65
N VAL A 57 -16.05 -6.26 4.20
CA VAL A 57 -15.08 -5.15 4.26
C VAL A 57 -13.89 -5.54 5.13
N ALA A 58 -14.13 -6.06 6.33
CA ALA A 58 -13.10 -6.49 7.26
C ALA A 58 -12.19 -7.56 6.60
N HIS A 59 -12.80 -8.56 5.96
CA HIS A 59 -12.06 -9.62 5.29
C HIS A 59 -11.15 -9.11 4.17
N VAL A 60 -11.59 -8.13 3.38
CA VAL A 60 -10.76 -7.50 2.35
C VAL A 60 -9.55 -6.79 2.96
N LEU A 61 -9.74 -6.07 4.07
CA LEU A 61 -8.65 -5.38 4.77
C LEU A 61 -7.65 -6.36 5.37
N GLU A 62 -8.13 -7.41 6.03
CA GLU A 62 -7.30 -8.49 6.61
C GLU A 62 -6.47 -9.20 5.55
N MET A 63 -7.06 -9.56 4.40
CA MET A 63 -6.32 -10.17 3.30
C MET A 63 -5.22 -9.26 2.77
N LEU A 64 -5.52 -7.97 2.55
CA LEU A 64 -4.52 -7.02 2.06
C LEU A 64 -3.38 -6.82 3.06
N GLN A 65 -3.72 -6.75 4.35
CA GLN A 65 -2.73 -6.67 5.43
C GLN A 65 -1.84 -7.92 5.47
N ALA A 66 -2.42 -9.11 5.44
CA ALA A 66 -1.67 -10.37 5.46
C ALA A 66 -0.74 -10.51 4.24
N GLU A 67 -1.21 -10.13 3.04
CA GLU A 67 -0.35 -10.10 1.85
C GLU A 67 0.79 -9.08 1.99
N PHE A 68 0.54 -7.92 2.59
CA PHE A 68 1.56 -6.88 2.80
C PHE A 68 2.62 -7.33 3.82
N GLU A 69 2.21 -7.93 4.93
CA GLU A 69 3.12 -8.52 5.93
C GLU A 69 3.98 -9.63 5.31
N LEU A 70 3.38 -10.48 4.47
CA LEU A 70 4.12 -11.50 3.72
C LEU A 70 5.14 -10.86 2.77
N ALA A 71 4.75 -9.82 2.02
CA ALA A 71 5.66 -9.12 1.12
C ALA A 71 6.85 -8.48 1.86
N MET A 72 6.60 -7.83 3.00
CA MET A 72 7.64 -7.28 3.88
C MET A 72 8.60 -8.35 4.37
N THR A 73 8.05 -9.48 4.84
CA THR A 73 8.83 -10.62 5.34
C THR A 73 9.76 -11.17 4.25
N LEU A 74 9.22 -11.39 3.05
CA LEU A 74 9.99 -11.90 1.91
C LEU A 74 11.01 -10.89 1.37
N SER A 75 10.77 -9.59 1.53
CA SER A 75 11.72 -8.54 1.15
C SER A 75 12.75 -8.20 2.24
N GLY A 76 12.68 -8.87 3.40
CA GLY A 76 13.58 -8.62 4.53
C GLY A 76 13.33 -7.30 5.28
N ALA A 77 12.16 -6.69 5.11
CA ALA A 77 11.78 -5.48 5.84
C ALA A 77 11.04 -5.87 7.13
N THR A 78 11.65 -5.63 8.29
CA THR A 78 11.05 -5.94 9.59
C THR A 78 10.16 -4.83 10.15
N SER A 79 10.15 -3.67 9.48
CA SER A 79 9.28 -2.55 9.80
C SER A 79 9.03 -1.69 8.56
N VAL A 80 7.93 -0.93 8.56
CA VAL A 80 7.58 -0.02 7.46
C VAL A 80 8.70 1.00 7.20
N ALA A 81 9.39 1.46 8.24
CA ALA A 81 10.50 2.41 8.13
C ALA A 81 11.70 1.88 7.34
N GLN A 82 11.83 0.56 7.17
CA GLN A 82 12.88 -0.05 6.35
C GLN A 82 12.52 -0.15 4.87
N ILE A 83 11.26 0.08 4.50
CA ILE A 83 10.82 0.05 3.11
C ILE A 83 11.34 1.31 2.42
N ASN A 84 12.21 1.12 1.43
CA ASN A 84 12.86 2.22 0.71
C ASN A 84 13.09 1.85 -0.75
N ARG A 85 13.62 2.82 -1.51
CA ARG A 85 13.81 2.70 -2.97
C ARG A 85 14.67 1.50 -3.40
N ALA A 86 15.54 0.95 -2.55
CA ALA A 86 16.36 -0.21 -2.88
C ALA A 86 15.54 -1.50 -3.10
N LEU A 87 14.29 -1.57 -2.63
CA LEU A 87 13.40 -2.72 -2.82
C LEU A 87 12.71 -2.76 -4.19
N VAL A 88 12.84 -1.70 -4.99
CA VAL A 88 12.18 -1.55 -6.29
C VAL A 88 13.16 -1.00 -7.34
N ARG A 89 12.90 -1.27 -8.62
CA ARG A 89 13.63 -0.65 -9.73
C ARG A 89 12.83 0.52 -10.27
#